data_AF-A0A7C6WAE2-F1
#
_entry.id   AF-A0A7C6WAE2-F1
#
_cell.length_a   1.000
_cell.length_b   1.000
_cell.length_c   1.000
_cell.angle_alpha   90.00
_cell.angle_beta   90.00
_cell.angle_gamma   90.00
#
_symmetry.space_group_name_H-M   'P 1'
#
loop_
_entity.id
_entity.type
_entity.pdbx_description
1 polymer ?
#
loop_
_entity_poly.entity_id
_entity_poly.type
_entity_poly.pdbx_seq_one_letter_code
_entity_poly.pdbx_strand_id
1 'polypeptide(L)'
;MHVIYHCPHPSFSAVTAAAIHLGLLAPDRKPSLRAIFEIASYFAWKRAKKGIIYPVGIDNRGNMVYLLPRGFDSTILQNVVTGVSRVLGGGKGELALVDTDLSAGRWQWGTLFFCSLGRIAGPRFFPVLEINRIYFALVRLVEQQKG
;
A
#
# COMPACT_ATOMS: atom_id res chain seq x y z
N MET A 1 11.30 12.37 -7.50
CA MET A 1 11.66 11.17 -6.71
C MET A 1 10.71 10.02 -7.06
N HIS A 2 11.15 8.77 -6.95
CA HIS A 2 10.31 7.58 -7.13
C HIS A 2 9.88 7.06 -5.76
N VAL A 3 8.58 6.94 -5.52
CA VAL A 3 8.02 6.47 -4.24
C VAL A 3 7.25 5.19 -4.49
N ILE A 4 7.72 4.08 -3.93
CA ILE A 4 7.11 2.77 -4.07
C ILE A 4 6.44 2.39 -2.75
N TYR A 5 5.12 2.38 -2.75
CA TYR A 5 4.33 1.87 -1.62
C TYR A 5 4.14 0.37 -1.74
N HIS A 6 4.43 -0.36 -0.66
CA HIS A 6 4.22 -1.80 -0.61
C HIS A 6 3.52 -2.26 0.66
N CYS A 7 2.75 -3.34 0.54
CA CYS A 7 2.15 -4.05 1.66
C CYS A 7 1.98 -5.53 1.30
N PRO A 8 1.80 -6.42 2.30
CA PRO A 8 1.34 -7.76 2.05
C PRO A 8 -0.04 -7.77 1.42
N HIS A 9 -0.21 -8.52 0.33
CA HIS A 9 -1.52 -8.76 -0.25
C HIS A 9 -2.30 -9.76 0.62
N PRO A 10 -3.61 -9.58 0.91
CA PRO A 10 -4.58 -8.62 0.36
C PRO A 10 -4.78 -7.29 1.11
N SER A 11 -3.81 -6.79 1.88
CA SER A 11 -3.94 -5.46 2.51
C SER A 11 -4.21 -4.37 1.46
N PHE A 12 -4.98 -3.35 1.87
CA PHE A 12 -5.25 -2.14 1.08
C PHE A 12 -4.37 -0.96 1.51
N SER A 13 -3.38 -1.17 2.38
CA SER A 13 -2.61 -0.08 2.98
C SER A 13 -1.72 0.63 1.96
N ALA A 14 -1.04 -0.10 1.06
CA ALA A 14 -0.23 0.50 0.00
C ALA A 14 -1.09 1.33 -0.96
N VAL A 15 -2.23 0.78 -1.38
CA VAL A 15 -3.24 1.46 -2.20
C VAL A 15 -3.74 2.73 -1.54
N THR A 16 -4.07 2.67 -0.25
CA THR A 16 -4.57 3.80 0.51
C THR A 16 -3.49 4.89 0.63
N ALA A 17 -2.24 4.50 0.95
CA ALA A 17 -1.13 5.42 1.04
C ALA A 17 -0.85 6.13 -0.29
N ALA A 18 -0.84 5.39 -1.41
CA ALA A 18 -0.68 5.97 -2.74
C ALA A 18 -1.83 6.94 -3.09
N ALA A 19 -3.06 6.62 -2.74
CA ALA A 19 -4.20 7.51 -2.95
C ALA A 19 -4.12 8.79 -2.12
N ILE A 20 -3.69 8.72 -0.85
CA ILE A 20 -3.40 9.91 -0.03
C ILE A 20 -2.25 10.72 -0.66
N HIS A 21 -1.21 10.03 -1.12
CA HIS A 21 -0.05 10.68 -1.74
C HIS A 21 -0.46 11.48 -2.97
N LEU A 22 -1.28 10.88 -3.84
CA LEU A 22 -1.78 11.51 -5.07
C LEU A 22 -2.93 12.51 -4.83
N GLY A 23 -3.37 12.73 -3.58
CA GLY A 23 -4.47 13.63 -3.25
C GLY A 23 -5.87 13.11 -3.62
N LEU A 24 -5.99 11.81 -3.92
CA LEU A 24 -7.27 11.14 -4.18
C LEU A 24 -8.05 10.87 -2.88
N LEU A 25 -7.35 10.85 -1.73
CA LEU A 25 -7.94 10.76 -0.40
C LEU A 25 -7.52 11.94 0.46
N ALA A 26 -8.50 12.46 1.21
CA ALA A 26 -8.34 13.63 2.06
C ALA A 26 -7.57 13.28 3.36
N PRO A 27 -6.47 13.96 3.70
CA PRO A 27 -5.63 13.60 4.85
C PRO A 27 -6.28 13.86 6.21
N ASP A 28 -7.24 14.77 6.27
CA ASP A 28 -7.93 15.27 7.46
C ASP A 28 -9.14 14.43 7.89
N ARG A 29 -9.62 13.51 7.03
CA ARG A 29 -10.79 12.68 7.32
C ARG A 29 -10.62 11.24 6.84
N LYS A 30 -11.20 10.31 7.60
CA LYS A 30 -11.16 8.89 7.24
C LYS A 30 -12.10 8.60 6.05
N PRO A 31 -11.67 7.78 5.07
CA PRO A 31 -12.51 7.40 3.95
C PRO A 31 -13.61 6.42 4.41
N SER A 32 -14.69 6.39 3.64
CA SER A 32 -15.68 5.33 3.75
C SER A 32 -15.11 4.01 3.21
N LEU A 33 -15.69 2.88 3.64
CA LEU A 33 -15.31 1.57 3.10
C LEU A 33 -15.48 1.51 1.57
N ARG A 34 -16.54 2.16 1.07
CA ARG A 34 -16.82 2.28 -0.37
C ARG A 34 -15.70 3.02 -1.11
N ALA A 35 -15.23 4.14 -0.57
CA ALA A 35 -14.14 4.90 -1.16
C ALA A 35 -12.84 4.07 -1.24
N ILE A 36 -12.53 3.27 -0.21
CA ILE A 36 -11.37 2.37 -0.24
C ILE A 36 -11.51 1.32 -1.37
N PHE A 37 -12.70 0.75 -1.55
CA PHE A 37 -12.94 -0.22 -2.64
C PHE A 37 -12.92 0.41 -4.04
N GLU A 38 -13.43 1.63 -4.19
CA GLU A 38 -13.39 2.38 -5.44
C GLU A 38 -11.94 2.69 -5.83
N ILE A 39 -11.11 3.12 -4.87
CA ILE A 39 -9.67 3.36 -5.10
C ILE A 39 -8.94 2.06 -5.43
N ALA A 40 -9.21 0.97 -4.72
CA ALA A 40 -8.59 -0.31 -5.03
C ALA A 40 -8.97 -0.81 -6.44
N SER A 41 -10.18 -0.49 -6.90
CA SER A 41 -10.62 -0.77 -8.27
C SER A 41 -9.93 0.14 -9.27
N TYR A 42 -9.79 1.43 -8.95
CA TYR A 42 -9.11 2.44 -9.77
C TYR A 42 -7.67 2.03 -10.08
N PHE A 43 -6.92 1.55 -9.09
CA PHE A 43 -5.55 1.03 -9.31
C PHE A 43 -5.48 -0.43 -9.76
N ALA A 44 -6.61 -1.05 -10.11
CA ALA A 44 -6.69 -2.47 -10.47
C ALA A 44 -6.02 -3.42 -9.44
N TRP A 45 -5.99 -3.04 -8.16
CA TRP A 45 -5.21 -3.72 -7.11
C TRP A 45 -5.57 -5.19 -6.94
N LYS A 46 -6.85 -5.54 -7.08
CA LYS A 46 -7.33 -6.93 -6.99
C LYS A 46 -6.80 -7.82 -8.13
N ARG A 47 -6.38 -7.24 -9.25
CA ARG A 47 -5.79 -7.93 -10.41
C ARG A 47 -4.27 -7.80 -10.46
N ALA A 48 -3.68 -7.05 -9.53
CA ALA A 48 -2.24 -6.83 -9.48
C ALA A 48 -1.51 -8.13 -9.14
N LYS A 49 -0.48 -8.46 -9.92
CA LYS A 49 0.36 -9.64 -9.69
C LYS A 49 1.42 -9.29 -8.65
N LYS A 50 1.72 -10.25 -7.77
CA LYS A 50 2.75 -10.08 -6.74
C LYS A 50 4.13 -9.87 -7.40
N GLY A 51 4.95 -9.00 -6.82
CA GLY A 51 6.31 -8.72 -7.29
C GLY A 51 6.40 -7.81 -8.53
N ILE A 52 5.27 -7.32 -9.05
CA ILE A 52 5.25 -6.36 -10.17
C ILE A 52 5.06 -4.95 -9.60
N ILE A 53 5.90 -4.01 -10.06
CA ILE A 53 5.78 -2.59 -9.75
C ILE A 53 4.81 -1.95 -10.74
N TYR A 54 3.78 -1.27 -10.24
CA TYR A 54 2.77 -0.59 -11.04
C TYR A 54 2.88 0.92 -10.87
N PRO A 55 3.13 1.70 -11.94
CA PRO A 55 3.02 3.15 -11.86
C PRO A 55 1.55 3.54 -11.65
N VAL A 56 1.31 4.46 -10.71
CA VAL A 56 -0.06 4.86 -10.35
C VAL A 56 -0.33 6.36 -10.47
N GLY A 57 0.72 7.18 -10.57
CA GLY A 57 0.55 8.61 -10.84
C GLY A 57 1.80 9.42 -10.54
N ILE A 58 1.65 10.72 -10.71
CA ILE A 58 2.65 11.74 -10.36
C ILE A 58 2.00 12.67 -9.35
N ASP A 59 2.69 12.95 -8.24
CA ASP A 59 2.20 13.89 -7.23
C ASP A 59 2.35 15.35 -7.67
N ASN A 60 1.89 16.29 -6.84
CA ASN A 60 1.99 17.72 -7.11
C ASN A 60 3.42 18.29 -7.04
N ARG A 61 4.42 17.51 -6.60
CA ARG A 61 5.84 17.86 -6.55
C ARG A 61 6.65 17.19 -7.66
N GLY A 62 6.00 16.45 -8.56
CA GLY A 62 6.67 15.73 -9.65
C GLY A 62 7.24 14.36 -9.24
N ASN A 63 6.87 13.83 -8.08
CA ASN A 63 7.26 12.51 -7.64
C ASN A 63 6.44 11.43 -8.33
N MET A 64 7.10 10.43 -8.91
CA MET A 64 6.45 9.27 -9.50
C MET A 64 6.07 8.29 -8.39
N VAL A 65 4.79 7.97 -8.29
CA VAL A 65 4.24 7.07 -7.27
C VAL A 65 3.95 5.70 -7.89
N TYR A 66 4.34 4.65 -7.17
CA TYR A 66 4.17 3.27 -7.59
C TYR A 66 3.55 2.41 -6.49
N LEU A 67 2.92 1.32 -6.91
CA LEU A 67 2.42 0.26 -6.05
C LEU A 67 3.19 -1.03 -6.29
N LEU A 68 3.53 -1.72 -5.21
CA LEU A 68 4.17 -3.03 -5.23
C LEU A 68 3.45 -4.01 -4.31
N PRO A 69 2.61 -4.92 -4.86
CA PRO A 69 2.04 -6.01 -4.09
C PRO A 69 3.16 -7.01 -3.74
N ARG A 70 3.69 -6.97 -2.52
CA ARG A 70 4.88 -7.77 -2.17
C ARG A 70 4.57 -9.25 -1.89
N GLY A 71 3.33 -9.57 -1.49
CA GLY A 71 3.05 -10.86 -0.86
C GLY A 71 3.58 -10.90 0.58
N PHE A 72 3.96 -12.07 1.11
CA PHE A 72 4.39 -12.20 2.51
C PHE A 72 5.90 -12.10 2.73
N ASP A 73 6.72 -12.09 1.67
CA ASP A 73 8.18 -12.02 1.78
C ASP A 73 8.69 -10.58 1.63
N SER A 74 9.24 -9.99 2.70
CA SER A 74 9.73 -8.61 2.74
C SER A 74 11.19 -8.51 2.39
N THR A 75 11.94 -9.57 2.71
CA THR A 75 13.40 -9.62 2.60
C THR A 75 13.81 -9.70 1.15
N ILE A 76 13.10 -10.51 0.35
CA ILE A 76 13.30 -10.57 -1.10
C ILE A 76 13.00 -9.22 -1.76
N LEU A 77 11.98 -8.51 -1.27
CA LEU A 77 11.56 -7.23 -1.84
C LEU A 77 12.63 -6.14 -1.69
N GLN A 78 13.18 -5.99 -0.48
CA GLN A 78 14.23 -5.01 -0.22
C GLN A 78 15.47 -5.27 -1.07
N ASN A 79 15.85 -6.53 -1.23
CA ASN A 79 17.01 -6.92 -2.04
C ASN A 79 16.79 -6.62 -3.53
N VAL A 80 15.60 -6.90 -4.06
CA VAL A 80 15.25 -6.63 -5.46
C VAL A 80 15.24 -5.13 -5.72
N VAL A 81 14.59 -4.34 -4.86
CA VAL A 81 14.49 -2.89 -5.04
C VAL A 81 15.85 -2.20 -4.87
N THR A 82 16.64 -2.62 -3.89
CA THR A 82 18.01 -2.10 -3.68
C THR A 82 18.92 -2.47 -4.86
N GLY A 83 18.77 -3.69 -5.39
CA GLY A 83 19.47 -4.15 -6.59
C GLY A 83 19.11 -3.32 -7.81
N VAL A 84 17.81 -3.09 -8.05
CA VAL A 84 17.31 -2.26 -9.15
C VAL A 84 17.78 -0.82 -9.03
N SER A 85 17.72 -0.22 -7.84
CA SER A 85 18.24 1.13 -7.59
C SER A 85 19.72 1.26 -7.93
N ARG A 86 20.53 0.24 -7.57
CA ARG A 86 21.96 0.20 -7.85
C ARG A 86 22.25 0.06 -9.35
N VAL A 87 21.47 -0.74 -10.06
CA VAL A 87 21.60 -0.95 -11.51
C VAL A 87 21.18 0.29 -12.31
N LEU A 88 20.13 0.99 -11.87
CA LEU A 88 19.64 2.21 -12.52
C LEU A 88 20.52 3.45 -12.24
N GLY A 89 21.65 3.29 -11.54
CA GLY A 89 22.57 4.38 -11.21
C GLY A 89 22.02 5.34 -10.14
N GLY A 90 20.97 4.94 -9.41
CA GLY A 90 20.21 5.82 -8.54
C GLY A 90 21.03 6.35 -7.35
N GLY A 91 21.01 7.66 -7.18
CA GLY A 91 21.56 8.33 -6.00
C GLY A 91 20.75 8.04 -4.73
N LYS A 92 21.39 8.15 -3.55
CA LYS A 92 20.65 8.14 -2.27
C LYS A 92 19.58 9.24 -2.31
N GLY A 93 18.31 8.86 -2.19
CA GLY A 93 17.18 9.80 -2.17
C GLY A 93 16.32 9.82 -3.44
N GLU A 94 16.72 9.15 -4.52
CA GLU A 94 15.90 9.10 -5.75
C GLU A 94 14.79 8.05 -5.69
N LEU A 95 14.92 7.06 -4.81
CA LEU A 95 13.98 5.96 -4.62
C LEU A 95 13.64 5.78 -3.13
N ALA A 96 12.37 5.95 -2.77
CA ALA A 96 11.83 5.55 -1.48
C ALA A 96 11.01 4.28 -1.60
N LEU A 97 11.39 3.26 -0.82
CA LEU A 97 10.60 2.06 -0.62
C LEU A 97 9.88 2.19 0.72
N VAL A 98 8.55 2.23 0.69
CA VAL A 98 7.73 2.59 1.85
C VAL A 98 6.86 1.41 2.26
N ASP A 99 7.18 0.83 3.42
CA ASP A 99 6.34 -0.22 4.02
C ASP A 99 5.09 0.40 4.65
N THR A 100 3.94 -0.08 4.22
CA THR A 100 2.64 0.38 4.70
C THR A 100 1.91 -0.66 5.55
N ASP A 101 2.54 -1.79 5.89
CA ASP A 101 1.99 -2.76 6.86
C ASP A 101 2.17 -2.30 8.31
N LEU A 102 1.52 -1.18 8.66
CA LEU A 102 1.52 -0.64 10.02
C LEU A 102 0.77 -1.52 11.03
N SER A 103 0.04 -2.51 10.52
CA SER A 103 -0.77 -3.45 11.26
C SER A 103 -0.03 -4.67 11.78
N ALA A 104 1.20 -4.92 11.28
CA ALA A 104 1.95 -6.14 11.56
C ALA A 104 1.12 -7.42 11.34
N GLY A 105 0.28 -7.45 10.28
CA GLY A 105 -0.56 -8.61 9.96
C GLY A 105 -1.77 -8.86 10.86
N ARG A 106 -2.22 -7.90 11.70
CA ARG A 106 -3.38 -8.09 12.60
C ARG A 106 -4.68 -8.49 11.88
N TRP A 107 -4.93 -7.95 10.69
CA TRP A 107 -6.04 -8.37 9.82
C TRP A 107 -6.05 -9.85 9.44
N GLN A 108 -4.89 -10.53 9.45
CA GLN A 108 -4.77 -11.95 9.10
C GLN A 108 -5.52 -12.81 10.12
N TRP A 109 -5.43 -12.46 11.41
CA TRP A 109 -6.11 -13.18 12.49
C TRP A 109 -7.63 -13.11 12.36
N GLY A 110 -8.17 -11.93 12.06
CA GLY A 110 -9.62 -11.77 11.82
C GLY A 110 -10.09 -12.52 10.58
N THR A 111 -9.25 -12.56 9.54
CA THR A 111 -9.51 -13.33 8.32
C THR A 111 -9.53 -14.84 8.57
N LEU A 112 -8.53 -15.35 9.28
CA LEU A 112 -8.41 -16.77 9.63
C LEU A 112 -9.57 -17.24 10.50
N PHE A 113 -9.95 -16.44 11.50
CA PHE A 113 -11.08 -16.74 12.39
C PHE A 113 -12.41 -16.89 11.63
N PHE A 114 -12.66 -16.11 10.57
CA PHE A 114 -13.88 -16.27 9.78
C PHE A 114 -13.81 -17.41 8.77
N CYS A 115 -12.62 -17.67 8.20
CA CYS A 115 -12.40 -18.87 7.39
C CYS A 115 -12.63 -20.15 8.21
N SER A 116 -12.19 -20.21 9.47
CA SER A 116 -12.41 -21.37 10.33
C SER A 116 -13.90 -21.59 10.66
N LEU A 117 -14.72 -20.55 10.59
CA LEU A 117 -16.19 -20.63 10.74
C LEU A 117 -16.92 -20.97 9.42
N GLY A 118 -16.21 -21.32 8.34
CA GLY A 118 -16.80 -21.64 7.03
C GLY A 118 -17.39 -20.43 6.29
N ARG A 119 -17.12 -19.20 6.75
CA ARG A 119 -17.66 -17.97 6.16
C ARG A 119 -16.66 -17.34 5.19
N ILE A 120 -16.78 -17.69 3.91
CA ILE A 120 -15.86 -17.31 2.81
C ILE A 120 -15.93 -15.80 2.47
N ALA A 121 -16.97 -15.07 2.90
CA ALA A 121 -17.13 -13.64 2.61
C ALA A 121 -16.41 -12.69 3.60
N GLY A 122 -16.12 -13.14 4.83
CA GLY A 122 -15.44 -12.36 5.87
C GLY A 122 -14.00 -11.87 5.59
N PRO A 123 -13.15 -12.62 4.83
CA PRO A 123 -11.75 -12.26 4.55
C PRO A 123 -11.54 -10.91 3.89
N ARG A 124 -12.53 -10.37 3.18
CA ARG A 124 -12.42 -9.09 2.46
C ARG A 124 -12.74 -7.88 3.34
N PHE A 125 -13.38 -8.10 4.48
CA PHE A 125 -13.91 -7.02 5.32
C PHE A 125 -12.86 -6.49 6.30
N PHE A 126 -12.08 -7.40 6.91
CA PHE A 126 -11.10 -7.04 7.94
C PHE A 126 -9.94 -6.17 7.44
N PRO A 127 -9.35 -6.41 6.25
CA PRO A 127 -8.32 -5.54 5.72
C PRO A 127 -8.81 -4.09 5.55
N VAL A 128 -10.08 -3.87 5.21
CA VAL A 128 -10.63 -2.52 5.01
C VAL A 128 -10.96 -1.83 6.34
N LEU A 129 -11.48 -2.58 7.32
CA LEU A 129 -11.69 -2.05 8.68
C LEU A 129 -10.38 -1.58 9.31
N GLU A 130 -9.30 -2.32 9.05
CA GLU A 130 -7.98 -1.96 9.54
C GLU A 130 -7.46 -0.66 8.93
N ILE A 131 -7.71 -0.40 7.64
CA ILE A 131 -7.36 0.88 7.00
C ILE A 131 -7.95 2.05 7.79
N ASN A 132 -9.22 1.96 8.22
CA ASN A 132 -9.84 3.02 9.00
C ASN A 132 -9.13 3.25 10.34
N ARG A 133 -8.57 2.19 10.95
CA ARG A 133 -7.80 2.29 12.20
C ARG A 133 -6.42 2.92 11.98
N ILE A 134 -5.70 2.53 10.92
CA ILE A 134 -4.34 3.00 10.64
C ILE A 134 -4.29 4.26 9.77
N TYR A 135 -5.44 4.80 9.34
CA TYR A 135 -5.52 5.85 8.33
C TYR A 135 -4.63 7.06 8.61
N PHE A 136 -4.73 7.66 9.79
CA PHE A 136 -3.93 8.83 10.14
C PHE A 136 -2.43 8.50 10.30
N ALA A 137 -2.09 7.25 10.64
CA ALA A 137 -0.71 6.81 10.63
C ALA A 137 -0.17 6.71 9.19
N LEU A 138 -1.00 6.24 8.24
CA LEU A 138 -0.66 6.28 6.81
C LEU A 138 -0.49 7.72 6.30
N VAL A 139 -1.36 8.66 6.72
CA VAL A 139 -1.24 10.08 6.38
C VAL A 139 0.11 10.64 6.82
N ARG A 140 0.47 10.45 8.10
CA ARG A 140 1.77 10.89 8.64
C ARG A 140 2.95 10.29 7.90
N LEU A 141 2.87 8.99 7.59
CA LEU A 141 3.90 8.29 6.82
C LEU A 141 4.02 8.85 5.40
N VAL A 142 2.91 9.17 4.73
CA VAL A 142 2.90 9.80 3.40
C VAL A 142 3.49 11.22 3.46
N GLU A 143 3.15 12.01 4.47
CA GLU A 143 3.68 13.37 4.65
C GLU A 143 5.20 13.37 4.81
N GLN A 144 5.76 12.39 5.54
CA GLN A 144 7.22 12.21 5.66
C GLN A 144 7.92 11.90 4.34
N GLN A 145 7.21 11.32 3.35
CA GLN A 145 7.78 10.99 2.04
C GLN A 145 7.59 12.10 1.02
N LYS A 146 6.72 13.07 1.30
CA LYS A 146 6.54 14.26 0.46
C LYS A 146 7.54 15.35 0.79
N GLY A 147 7.91 15.47 2.07
CA GLY A 147 8.85 16.46 2.62
C GLY A 147 10.26 16.27 2.11
#